data_AF-A0A1I2B4S2-F1
#
_entry.id   AF-A0A1I2B4S2-F1
#
_cell.length_a   1.000
_cell.length_b   1.000
_cell.length_c   1.000
_cell.angle_alpha   90.00
_cell.angle_beta   90.00
_cell.angle_gamma   90.00
#
_symmetry.space_group_name_H-M   'P 1'
#
loop_
_entity.id
_entity.type
_entity.pdbx_description
1 polymer ?
#
loop_
_entity_poly.entity_id
_entity_poly.type
_entity_poly.pdbx_seq_one_letter_code
_entity_poly.pdbx_strand_id
1 'polypeptide(L)'
;MNAIFAKMNFKNQSVIHVINAPESFVPVLNEMSKLTEIKAEVGEGDKISFIVVFVSKQQEVDEWAAKISPLLQGDGLLWFAYPKGTSKKYKCEFNRDTGWQILGKLGFEGVRQIAIDEDWSALRFRRVEYIKQMKRDEKRAMSTGGKEKVKKSN
;
A
#
# COMPACT_ATOMS: atom_id res chain seq x y z
N MET A 1 20.90 -1.93 -2.34
CA MET A 1 19.47 -1.61 -2.47
C MET A 1 18.70 -2.73 -1.81
N ASN A 2 17.93 -2.43 -0.77
CA ASN A 2 17.23 -3.43 0.01
C ASN A 2 16.22 -4.23 -0.85
N ALA A 3 16.21 -5.55 -0.69
CA ALA A 3 15.38 -6.44 -1.52
C ALA A 3 13.87 -6.21 -1.33
N ILE A 4 13.42 -5.79 -0.14
CA ILE A 4 12.01 -5.51 0.14
C ILE A 4 11.58 -4.23 -0.58
N PHE A 5 12.39 -3.17 -0.52
CA PHE A 5 12.09 -1.92 -1.23
C PHE A 5 12.14 -2.09 -2.75
N ALA A 6 13.05 -2.93 -3.26
CA ALA A 6 13.04 -3.32 -4.67
C ALA A 6 11.71 -4.01 -5.07
N LYS A 7 11.21 -4.94 -4.24
CA LYS A 7 9.89 -5.57 -4.43
C LYS A 7 8.75 -4.55 -4.33
N MET A 8 8.87 -3.53 -3.47
CA MET A 8 7.90 -2.43 -3.33
C MET A 8 7.97 -1.39 -4.47
N ASN A 9 8.75 -1.65 -5.52
CA ASN A 9 8.95 -0.75 -6.66
C ASN A 9 9.58 0.59 -6.27
N PHE A 10 10.43 0.63 -5.23
CA PHE A 10 11.27 1.79 -4.98
C PHE A 10 12.11 2.13 -6.22
N LYS A 11 12.13 3.41 -6.59
CA LYS A 11 12.80 3.96 -7.79
C LYS A 11 13.56 5.24 -7.45
N ASN A 12 14.25 5.26 -6.31
CA ASN A 12 15.03 6.41 -5.84
C ASN A 12 14.16 7.65 -5.56
N GLN A 13 12.97 7.45 -5.01
CA GLN A 13 12.22 8.56 -4.40
C GLN A 13 13.11 9.21 -3.33
N SER A 14 13.12 10.54 -3.27
CA SER A 14 13.96 11.30 -2.32
C SER A 14 13.48 11.19 -0.88
N VAL A 15 12.17 11.02 -0.70
CA VAL A 15 11.50 10.85 0.58
C VAL A 15 10.56 9.65 0.48
N ILE A 16 10.64 8.76 1.46
CA ILE A 16 9.69 7.68 1.66
C ILE A 16 8.98 7.84 3.00
N HIS A 17 7.69 7.54 3.04
CA HIS A 17 6.93 7.53 4.28
C HIS A 17 6.75 6.09 4.75
N VAL A 18 7.14 5.81 6.00
CA VAL A 18 6.99 4.50 6.62
C VAL A 18 6.28 4.67 7.94
N ILE A 19 5.00 4.29 7.96
CA ILE A 19 4.10 4.59 9.07
C ILE A 19 3.82 3.33 9.88
N ASN A 20 3.89 3.44 11.21
CA ASN A 20 3.61 2.37 12.18
C ASN A 20 4.44 1.08 11.99
N ALA A 21 5.67 1.19 11.46
CA ALA A 21 6.51 0.03 11.22
C ALA A 21 6.80 -0.78 12.51
N PRO A 22 6.73 -2.12 12.45
CA PRO A 22 7.10 -2.97 13.56
C PRO A 22 8.62 -2.95 13.79
N GLU A 23 9.05 -3.33 14.98
CA GLU A 23 10.48 -3.43 15.34
C GLU A 23 11.27 -4.34 14.38
N SER A 24 10.65 -5.40 13.86
CA SER A 24 11.27 -6.30 12.87
C SER A 24 11.67 -5.58 11.58
N PHE A 25 11.08 -4.42 11.29
CA PHE A 25 11.37 -3.62 10.10
C PHE A 25 12.51 -2.61 10.31
N VAL A 26 12.96 -2.36 11.55
CA VAL A 26 14.03 -1.39 11.86
C VAL A 26 15.33 -1.67 11.10
N PRO A 27 15.82 -2.92 10.96
CA PRO A 27 17.03 -3.18 10.17
C PRO A 27 16.89 -2.76 8.70
N VAL A 28 15.69 -2.92 8.13
CA VAL A 28 15.38 -2.50 6.76
C VAL A 28 15.40 -0.98 6.65
N LEU A 29 14.83 -0.27 7.63
CA LEU A 29 14.85 1.18 7.69
C LEU A 29 16.27 1.74 7.79
N ASN A 30 17.13 1.12 8.60
CA ASN A 30 18.53 1.52 8.76
C ASN A 30 19.37 1.34 7.48
N GLU A 31 19.02 0.39 6.62
CA GLU A 31 19.65 0.27 5.31
C GLU A 31 19.16 1.38 4.37
N MET A 32 17.86 1.65 4.38
CA MET A 32 17.25 2.64 3.48
C MET A 32 17.56 4.09 3.85
N SER A 33 17.79 4.39 5.13
CA SER A 33 18.14 5.75 5.60
C SER A 33 19.47 6.26 5.02
N LYS A 34 20.31 5.36 4.51
CA LYS A 34 21.56 5.69 3.80
C LYS A 34 21.32 6.14 2.35
N LEU A 35 20.12 5.92 1.81
CA LEU A 35 19.79 6.11 0.40
C LEU A 35 18.71 7.18 0.17
N THR A 36 17.80 7.36 1.12
CA THR A 36 16.64 8.26 1.03
C THR A 36 16.28 8.78 2.40
N GLU A 37 15.61 9.94 2.44
CA GLU A 37 14.98 10.42 3.66
C GLU A 37 13.77 9.53 4.00
N ILE A 38 13.62 9.20 5.29
CA ILE A 38 12.51 8.38 5.81
C ILE A 38 11.72 9.23 6.79
N LYS A 39 10.42 9.38 6.54
CA LYS A 39 9.49 10.05 7.44
C LYS A 39 8.54 9.03 8.07
N ALA A 40 8.41 9.10 9.39
CA ALA A 40 7.50 8.23 10.17
C ALA A 40 6.10 8.84 10.36
N GLU A 41 5.87 10.03 9.83
CA GLU A 41 4.63 10.79 9.95
C GLU A 41 4.24 11.41 8.61
N VAL A 42 2.97 11.79 8.50
CA VAL A 42 2.43 12.50 7.33
C VAL A 42 1.77 13.78 7.82
N GLY A 43 2.26 14.92 7.32
CA GLY A 43 1.74 16.25 7.57
C GLY A 43 0.69 16.69 6.55
N GLU A 44 -0.04 17.75 6.89
CA GLU A 44 -0.94 18.41 5.95
C GLU A 44 -0.14 19.08 4.81
N GLY A 45 -0.56 18.86 3.57
CA GLY A 45 0.11 19.41 2.39
C GLY A 45 1.31 18.62 1.88
N ASP A 46 1.65 17.50 2.52
CA ASP A 46 2.71 16.61 2.03
C ASP A 46 2.42 16.11 0.61
N LYS A 47 3.51 15.99 -0.16
CA LYS A 47 3.50 15.50 -1.54
C LYS A 47 4.10 14.10 -1.56
N ILE A 48 3.25 13.08 -1.49
CA ILE A 48 3.69 11.70 -1.28
C ILE A 48 3.85 10.98 -2.62
N SER A 49 5.07 10.49 -2.89
CA SER A 49 5.37 9.64 -4.05
C SER A 49 5.59 8.16 -3.68
N PHE A 50 5.94 7.88 -2.42
CA PHE A 50 6.10 6.54 -1.85
C PHE A 50 5.66 6.53 -0.39
N ILE A 51 4.80 5.60 -0.03
CA ILE A 51 4.37 5.36 1.35
C ILE A 51 4.05 3.89 1.59
N VAL A 52 4.47 3.39 2.75
CA VAL A 52 4.00 2.13 3.31
C VAL A 52 3.44 2.37 4.71
N VAL A 53 2.24 1.86 4.95
CA VAL A 53 1.56 1.96 6.25
C VAL A 53 1.35 0.56 6.80
N PHE A 54 1.84 0.30 8.00
CA PHE A 54 1.60 -0.95 8.71
C PHE A 54 0.30 -0.84 9.51
N VAL A 55 -0.61 -1.76 9.25
CA VAL A 55 -1.99 -1.76 9.77
C VAL A 55 -2.39 -3.17 10.15
N SER A 56 -3.21 -3.27 11.19
CA SER A 56 -3.74 -4.55 11.70
C SER A 56 -5.24 -4.50 11.97
N LYS A 57 -5.81 -3.30 12.14
CA LYS A 57 -7.23 -3.06 12.42
C LYS A 57 -7.92 -2.38 11.26
N GLN A 58 -9.22 -2.65 11.08
CA GLN A 58 -10.00 -2.04 10.00
C GLN A 58 -10.04 -0.51 10.10
N GLN A 59 -10.18 0.02 11.32
CA GLN A 59 -10.19 1.45 11.57
C GLN A 59 -8.92 2.15 11.06
N GLU A 60 -7.74 1.53 11.22
CA GLU A 60 -6.47 2.09 10.75
C GLU A 60 -6.45 2.17 9.21
N VAL A 61 -7.00 1.17 8.52
CA VAL A 61 -7.12 1.20 7.05
C VAL A 61 -8.00 2.38 6.63
N ASP A 62 -9.14 2.56 7.27
CA ASP A 62 -10.11 3.61 6.93
C ASP A 62 -9.52 5.01 7.15
N GLU A 63 -8.87 5.24 8.30
CA GLU A 63 -8.22 6.50 8.66
C GLU A 63 -7.06 6.84 7.71
N TRP A 64 -6.13 5.90 7.50
CA TRP A 64 -4.97 6.16 6.65
C TRP A 64 -5.33 6.27 5.17
N ALA A 65 -6.30 5.49 4.69
CA ALA A 65 -6.75 5.61 3.30
C ALA A 65 -7.34 6.99 3.04
N ALA A 66 -8.19 7.49 3.94
CA ALA A 66 -8.75 8.85 3.85
C ALA A 66 -7.67 9.93 3.94
N LYS A 67 -6.72 9.79 4.88
CA LYS A 67 -5.63 10.77 5.07
C LYS A 67 -4.66 10.82 3.90
N ILE A 68 -4.28 9.69 3.32
CA ILE A 68 -3.22 9.61 2.28
C ILE A 68 -3.76 9.85 0.88
N SER A 69 -5.02 9.48 0.61
CA SER A 69 -5.62 9.64 -0.72
C SER A 69 -5.44 11.04 -1.33
N PRO A 70 -5.67 12.17 -0.63
CA PRO A 70 -5.46 13.49 -1.22
C PRO A 70 -3.98 13.89 -1.36
N LEU A 71 -3.07 13.28 -0.60
CA LEU A 71 -1.64 13.62 -0.54
C LEU A 71 -0.80 12.85 -1.57
N LEU A 72 -1.32 11.73 -2.07
CA LEU A 72 -0.62 10.89 -3.03
C LEU A 72 -0.54 11.55 -4.41
N GLN A 73 0.67 11.86 -4.85
CA GLN A 73 0.94 12.51 -6.13
C GLN A 73 0.97 11.52 -7.28
N GLY A 74 0.23 11.84 -8.36
CA GLY A 74 0.27 11.08 -9.60
C GLY A 74 0.08 9.57 -9.39
N ASP A 75 0.96 8.78 -10.01
CA ASP A 75 1.03 7.32 -9.88
C ASP A 75 1.90 6.87 -8.69
N GLY A 76 1.74 7.55 -7.54
CA GLY A 76 2.48 7.28 -6.32
C GLY A 76 2.34 5.83 -5.83
N LEU A 77 3.34 5.38 -5.08
CA LEU A 77 3.41 4.02 -4.55
C LEU A 77 2.77 3.97 -3.16
N LEU A 78 1.48 3.63 -3.13
CA LEU A 78 0.73 3.39 -1.90
C LEU A 78 0.75 1.91 -1.53
N TRP A 79 1.34 1.58 -0.39
CA TRP A 79 1.40 0.24 0.16
C TRP A 79 0.73 0.18 1.53
N PHE A 80 -0.09 -0.84 1.75
CA PHE A 80 -0.54 -1.23 3.08
C PHE A 80 0.10 -2.56 3.45
N ALA A 81 0.86 -2.57 4.53
CA ALA A 81 1.43 -3.76 5.13
C ALA A 81 0.51 -4.27 6.26
N TYR A 82 0.25 -5.57 6.28
CA TYR A 82 -0.64 -6.20 7.26
C TYR A 82 -0.11 -7.57 7.68
N PRO A 83 -0.39 -8.00 8.92
CA PRO A 83 0.00 -9.32 9.37
C PRO A 83 -0.65 -10.40 8.51
N LYS A 84 0.12 -11.43 8.17
CA LYS A 84 -0.39 -12.63 7.53
C LYS A 84 -1.28 -13.38 8.49
N GLY A 85 -2.29 -14.08 7.97
CA GLY A 85 -3.09 -15.00 8.78
C GLY A 85 -2.28 -16.15 9.41
N THR A 86 -1.09 -16.43 8.87
CA THR A 86 -0.15 -17.44 9.40
C THR A 86 0.80 -16.91 10.47
N SER A 87 0.82 -15.59 10.72
CA SER A 87 1.67 -14.99 11.75
C SER A 87 1.26 -15.52 13.13
N LYS A 88 2.24 -15.94 13.93
CA LYS A 88 2.02 -16.36 15.32
C LYS A 88 2.14 -15.19 16.30
N LYS A 89 2.77 -14.09 15.88
CA LYS A 89 3.11 -12.94 16.72
C LYS A 89 2.04 -11.84 16.66
N TYR A 90 1.49 -11.60 15.48
CA TYR A 90 0.54 -10.54 15.20
C TYR A 90 -0.81 -11.09 14.75
N LYS A 91 -1.88 -10.37 15.09
CA LYS A 91 -3.25 -10.62 14.63
C LYS A 91 -3.67 -9.51 13.67
N CYS A 92 -4.55 -9.83 12.73
CA CYS A 92 -5.14 -8.86 11.81
C CYS A 92 -6.64 -9.12 11.69
N GLU A 93 -7.43 -8.05 11.65
CA GLU A 93 -8.90 -8.11 11.49
C GLU A 93 -9.33 -8.43 10.05
N PHE A 94 -8.40 -8.30 9.10
CA PHE A 94 -8.63 -8.52 7.68
C PHE A 94 -7.50 -9.35 7.07
N ASN A 95 -7.59 -9.60 5.77
CA ASN A 95 -6.58 -10.35 5.03
C ASN A 95 -6.38 -9.75 3.63
N ARG A 96 -5.67 -10.47 2.76
CA ARG A 96 -5.34 -10.01 1.40
C ARG A 96 -6.56 -9.68 0.53
N ASP A 97 -7.71 -10.28 0.83
CA ASP A 97 -8.94 -10.21 0.04
C ASP A 97 -10.07 -9.44 0.75
N THR A 98 -9.87 -9.00 2.01
CA THR A 98 -10.91 -8.30 2.82
C THR A 98 -10.41 -6.96 3.39
N GLY A 99 -11.32 -6.08 3.81
CA GLY A 99 -11.00 -4.82 4.50
C GLY A 99 -10.58 -3.64 3.62
N TRP A 100 -10.34 -3.86 2.31
CA TRP A 100 -9.83 -2.84 1.39
C TRP A 100 -10.91 -2.00 0.66
N GLN A 101 -12.19 -2.15 1.03
CA GLN A 101 -13.30 -1.55 0.27
C GLN A 101 -13.27 -0.01 0.26
N ILE A 102 -12.77 0.61 1.34
CA ILE A 102 -12.60 2.06 1.41
C ILE A 102 -11.66 2.58 0.31
N LEU A 103 -10.58 1.86 0.01
CA LEU A 103 -9.65 2.21 -1.05
C LEU A 103 -10.34 2.14 -2.41
N GLY A 104 -11.20 1.15 -2.63
CA GLY A 104 -12.07 1.07 -3.80
C GLY A 104 -12.97 2.30 -3.97
N LYS A 105 -13.61 2.74 -2.88
CA LYS A 105 -14.44 3.97 -2.87
C LYS A 105 -13.63 5.23 -3.17
N LEU A 106 -12.35 5.25 -2.80
CA LEU A 106 -11.40 6.32 -3.07
C LEU A 106 -10.73 6.24 -4.45
N GLY A 107 -11.18 5.33 -5.33
CA GLY A 107 -10.67 5.21 -6.69
C GLY A 107 -9.35 4.44 -6.80
N PHE A 108 -9.03 3.62 -5.81
CA PHE A 108 -7.87 2.74 -5.82
C PHE A 108 -8.22 1.30 -6.12
N GLU A 109 -7.22 0.59 -6.60
CA GLU A 109 -7.28 -0.82 -6.91
C GLU A 109 -6.05 -1.54 -6.38
N GLY A 110 -6.26 -2.71 -5.78
CA GLY A 110 -5.17 -3.60 -5.41
C GLY A 110 -4.52 -4.16 -6.68
N VAL A 111 -3.21 -3.97 -6.83
CA VAL A 111 -2.45 -4.34 -8.06
C VAL A 111 -1.30 -5.31 -7.83
N ARG A 112 -0.74 -5.38 -6.62
CA ARG A 112 0.41 -6.24 -6.33
C ARG A 112 0.51 -6.57 -4.86
N GLN A 113 0.69 -7.84 -4.53
CA GLN A 113 1.00 -8.28 -3.17
C GLN A 113 2.46 -8.77 -3.11
N ILE A 114 3.15 -8.52 -2.01
CA ILE A 114 4.47 -9.07 -1.71
C ILE A 114 4.52 -9.57 -0.26
N ALA A 115 5.38 -10.54 0.03
CA ALA A 115 5.78 -10.85 1.40
C ALA A 115 6.93 -9.92 1.82
N ILE A 116 6.82 -9.31 3.00
CA ILE A 116 7.89 -8.52 3.63
C ILE A 116 8.85 -9.49 4.33
N ASP A 117 8.33 -10.24 5.29
CA ASP A 117 9.03 -11.25 6.09
C ASP A 117 8.11 -12.44 6.34
N GLU A 118 8.33 -13.24 7.39
CA GLU A 118 7.45 -14.35 7.76
C GLU A 118 6.06 -13.91 8.23
N ASP A 119 5.97 -12.76 8.91
CA ASP A 119 4.78 -12.28 9.60
C ASP A 119 3.96 -11.27 8.78
N TRP A 120 4.57 -10.53 7.87
CA TRP A 120 3.94 -9.39 7.18
C TRP A 120 3.86 -9.57 5.67
N SER A 121 2.72 -9.18 5.09
CA SER A 121 2.55 -8.97 3.65
C SER A 121 2.27 -7.49 3.38
N ALA A 122 2.56 -7.03 2.17
CA ALA A 122 2.14 -5.72 1.72
C ALA A 122 1.33 -5.82 0.41
N LEU A 123 0.26 -5.05 0.32
CA LEU A 123 -0.58 -4.89 -0.85
C LEU A 123 -0.44 -3.46 -1.39
N ARG A 124 -0.09 -3.35 -2.66
CA ARG A 124 -0.02 -2.10 -3.40
C ARG A 124 -1.40 -1.73 -3.91
N PHE A 125 -1.75 -0.48 -3.66
CA PHE A 125 -2.92 0.18 -4.22
C PHE A 125 -2.48 1.22 -5.23
N ARG A 126 -3.19 1.28 -6.35
CA ARG A 126 -2.90 2.21 -7.45
C ARG A 126 -4.18 2.89 -7.88
N ARG A 127 -4.14 4.21 -8.13
CA ARG A 127 -5.32 4.92 -8.64
C ARG A 127 -5.71 4.34 -10.00
N VAL A 128 -7.01 4.17 -10.20
CA VAL A 128 -7.58 3.55 -11.40
C VAL A 128 -7.17 4.25 -12.68
N GLU A 129 -7.07 5.58 -12.67
CA GLU A 129 -6.68 6.41 -13.82
C GLU A 129 -5.30 6.04 -14.39
N TYR A 130 -4.35 5.61 -13.54
CA TYR A 130 -3.03 5.18 -13.98
C TYR A 130 -2.98 3.72 -14.42
N ILE A 131 -4.06 2.94 -14.23
CA ILE A 131 -4.12 1.54 -14.64
C ILE A 131 -4.57 1.46 -16.10
N LYS A 132 -3.63 1.13 -17.00
CA LYS A 132 -3.88 1.06 -18.44
C LYS A 132 -4.90 -0.03 -18.81
N GLN A 133 -4.74 -1.23 -18.28
CA GLN A 133 -5.60 -2.38 -18.55
C GLN A 133 -5.86 -3.15 -17.26
N MET A 134 -7.08 -3.66 -17.09
CA MET A 134 -7.42 -4.57 -16.00
C MET A 134 -7.97 -5.86 -16.55
N LYS A 135 -7.14 -6.91 -16.50
CA LYS A 135 -7.49 -8.27 -16.86
C LYS A 135 -7.80 -9.07 -15.59
N ARG A 136 -8.94 -8.80 -14.97
CA ARG A 136 -9.44 -9.56 -13.81
C ARG A 136 -10.95 -9.63 -13.86
N ASP A 137 -11.52 -10.60 -13.13
CA ASP A 137 -12.96 -10.73 -12.97
C ASP A 137 -13.60 -9.43 -12.45
N GLU A 138 -14.74 -9.04 -13.02
CA GLU A 138 -15.48 -7.82 -12.64
C GLU A 138 -15.83 -7.82 -11.15
N LYS A 139 -16.12 -8.99 -10.58
CA LYS A 139 -16.43 -9.16 -9.14
C LYS A 139 -15.25 -8.83 -8.23
N ARG A 140 -14.03 -8.77 -8.78
CA ARG A 140 -12.79 -8.45 -8.05
C ARG A 140 -12.30 -7.01 -8.26
N ALA A 141 -12.98 -6.23 -9.11
CA ALA A 141 -12.73 -4.80 -9.21
C ALA A 141 -13.49 -4.07 -8.08
N MET A 142 -12.77 -3.34 -7.24
CA MET A 142 -13.36 -2.70 -6.05
C MET A 142 -13.97 -1.34 -6.37
N SER A 143 -13.33 -0.58 -7.24
CA SER A 143 -13.72 0.77 -7.61
C SER A 143 -14.69 0.81 -8.80
N THR A 144 -15.51 1.86 -8.88
CA THR A 144 -16.42 2.08 -10.01
C THR A 144 -15.67 2.16 -11.34
N GLY A 145 -14.64 3.01 -11.43
CA GLY A 145 -13.81 3.11 -12.63
C GLY A 145 -13.06 1.81 -12.94
N GLY A 146 -12.80 0.97 -11.92
CA GLY A 146 -12.20 -0.33 -12.11
C GLY A 146 -13.13 -1.32 -12.80
N LYS A 147 -14.38 -1.38 -12.37
CA LYS A 147 -15.43 -2.21 -12.99
C LYS A 147 -15.66 -1.78 -14.45
N GLU A 148 -15.68 -0.49 -14.73
CA GLU A 148 -15.82 0.03 -16.11
C GLU A 148 -14.66 -0.41 -17.02
N LYS A 149 -13.41 -0.35 -16.53
CA LYS A 149 -12.25 -0.80 -17.29
C LYS A 149 -12.26 -2.31 -17.57
N VAL A 150 -12.75 -3.12 -16.63
CA VAL A 150 -12.92 -4.57 -16.84
C VAL A 150 -13.96 -4.83 -17.94
N LYS A 151 -15.12 -4.16 -17.89
CA LYS A 151 -16.18 -4.32 -18.91
C LYS A 151 -15.72 -3.97 -20.32
N LYS A 152 -14.86 -2.95 -20.48
CA LYS A 152 -14.28 -2.55 -21.78
C LYS A 152 -13.20 -3.51 -22.29
N SER A 153 -12.70 -4.40 -21.45
CA SER A 153 -11.61 -5.33 -21.79
C SER A 153 -12.09 -6.76 -22.08
N ASN A 154 -13.38 -7.05 -21.84
CA ASN A 154 -14.07 -8.27 -22.25
C ASN A 154 -14.75 -8.05 -23.61
#